data_AF-A0AA96V1K3-F1
#
_entry.id   AF-A0AA96V1K3-F1
#
_cell.length_a   1.000
_cell.length_b   1.000
_cell.length_c   1.000
_cell.angle_alpha   90.00
_cell.angle_beta   90.00
_cell.angle_gamma   90.00
#
_symmetry.space_group_name_H-M   'P 1'
#
loop_
_entity.id
_entity.type
_entity.pdbx_description
1 polymer ?
#
loop_
_entity_poly.entity_id
_entity_poly.type
_entity_poly.pdbx_seq_one_letter_code
_entity_poly.pdbx_strand_id
1 'polypeptide(L)'
;MSEKYCSNCGNKVEYENAVICTNCGTALSSAKTTDLHKPVNQKTPVLSLILSFLWPGLGQVYNGQLSRGFGILIGYWIGIFIFIIPGIVVWIFGMYDAYTQAEKINKGEVPYKEAKANEIAAFIVGPLIAIFLLLFFYFFINYYYYYM
;
A
#
# COMPACT_ATOMS: atom_id res chain seq x y z
N MET A 1 2.79 33.99 22.87
CA MET A 1 1.45 33.44 22.63
C MET A 1 0.57 34.59 22.15
N SER A 2 0.03 34.52 20.93
CA SER A 2 -0.94 35.53 20.47
C SER A 2 -2.29 35.24 21.11
N GLU A 3 -2.88 36.23 21.75
CA GLU A 3 -4.21 36.08 22.33
C GLU A 3 -5.26 36.12 21.21
N LYS A 4 -6.17 35.14 21.21
CA LYS A 4 -7.23 35.01 20.21
C LYS A 4 -8.59 35.16 20.88
N TYR A 5 -9.49 35.89 20.24
CA TYR A 5 -10.84 36.17 20.73
C TYR A 5 -11.88 35.59 19.76
N CYS A 6 -13.02 35.18 20.29
CA CYS A 6 -14.14 34.65 19.50
C CYS A 6 -14.82 35.77 18.70
N SER A 7 -15.00 35.59 17.39
CA SER A 7 -15.66 36.57 16.52
C SER A 7 -17.17 36.70 16.75
N ASN A 8 -17.81 35.70 17.38
CA ASN A 8 -19.24 35.72 17.67
C ASN A 8 -19.56 36.33 19.04
N CYS A 9 -18.91 35.87 20.11
CA CYS A 9 -19.21 36.29 21.48
C CYS A 9 -18.14 37.17 22.16
N GLY A 10 -16.99 37.40 21.53
CA GLY A 10 -15.94 38.26 22.07
C GLY A 10 -15.09 37.67 23.20
N ASN A 11 -15.41 36.49 23.73
CA ASN A 11 -14.61 35.87 24.79
C ASN A 11 -13.24 35.39 24.30
N LYS A 12 -12.24 35.46 25.19
CA LYS A 12 -10.90 34.91 24.96
C LYS A 12 -10.99 33.40 24.76
N VAL A 13 -10.31 32.90 23.74
CA VAL A 13 -10.24 31.47 23.43
C VAL A 13 -9.14 30.86 24.30
N GLU A 14 -9.51 29.91 25.16
CA GLU A 14 -8.61 29.28 26.13
C GLU A 14 -7.51 28.44 25.46
N TYR A 15 -7.84 27.77 24.35
CA TYR A 15 -6.92 26.91 23.61
C TYR A 15 -6.65 27.47 22.21
N GLU A 16 -5.38 27.55 21.84
CA GLU A 16 -4.95 28.04 20.52
C GLU A 16 -5.60 27.26 19.36
N ASN A 17 -5.76 25.94 19.53
CA ASN A 17 -6.35 25.01 18.55
C ASN A 17 -7.85 24.72 18.77
N ALA A 18 -8.57 25.55 19.54
CA ALA A 18 -10.00 25.33 19.73
C ALA A 18 -10.78 25.45 18.40
N VAL A 19 -11.52 24.39 18.04
CA VAL A 19 -12.43 24.34 16.88
C VAL A 19 -13.76 25.00 17.20
N ILE A 20 -14.20 24.89 18.46
CA ILE A 20 -15.49 25.39 18.94
C ILE A 20 -15.23 26.29 20.15
N CYS A 21 -15.92 27.42 20.23
CA CYS A 21 -15.90 28.28 21.41
C CYS A 21 -16.65 27.61 22.57
N THR A 22 -15.98 27.37 23.70
CA THR A 22 -16.58 26.77 24.91
C THR A 22 -17.63 27.66 25.59
N ASN A 23 -17.67 28.96 25.26
CA ASN A 23 -18.61 29.91 25.84
C ASN A 23 -19.90 30.09 25.04
N CYS A 24 -19.84 30.13 23.70
CA CYS A 24 -21.03 30.39 22.86
C CYS A 24 -21.34 29.31 21.83
N GLY A 25 -20.47 28.30 21.68
CA GLY A 25 -20.68 27.19 20.76
C GLY A 25 -20.43 27.50 19.27
N THR A 26 -20.04 28.73 18.89
CA THR A 26 -19.68 29.00 17.48
C THR A 26 -18.42 28.22 17.08
N ALA A 27 -18.37 27.79 15.82
CA ALA A 27 -17.12 27.34 15.22
C ALA A 27 -16.14 28.53 15.13
N LEU A 28 -14.89 28.31 15.53
CA LEU A 28 -13.82 29.30 15.47
C LEU A 28 -13.07 29.13 14.15
N SER A 29 -13.07 30.17 13.31
CA SER A 29 -12.44 30.17 11.98
C SER A 29 -10.93 29.95 11.97
N SER A 30 -10.26 30.09 13.12
CA SER A 30 -8.79 29.96 13.24
C SER A 30 -8.33 28.66 13.89
N ALA A 31 -9.20 27.66 14.05
CA ALA A 31 -8.68 26.29 14.06
C ALA A 31 -8.07 26.07 12.68
N LYS A 32 -6.73 26.12 12.62
CA LYS A 32 -5.98 25.77 11.42
C LYS A 32 -6.33 24.31 11.16
N THR A 33 -7.33 24.07 10.32
CA THR A 33 -7.68 22.76 9.78
C THR A 33 -6.61 22.35 8.78
N THR A 34 -5.34 22.40 9.16
CA THR A 34 -4.24 21.86 8.36
C THR A 34 -4.32 20.34 8.26
N ASP A 35 -5.11 19.69 9.12
CA ASP A 35 -5.27 18.24 9.13
C ASP A 35 -6.63 17.75 8.58
N LEU A 36 -7.59 18.66 8.31
CA LEU A 36 -8.96 18.26 7.90
C LEU A 36 -9.15 18.14 6.38
N HIS A 37 -8.18 18.60 5.58
CA HIS A 37 -8.23 18.43 4.13
C HIS A 37 -6.82 18.25 3.56
N LYS A 38 -6.07 17.27 4.08
CA LYS A 38 -5.01 16.69 3.26
C LYS A 38 -5.72 16.09 2.04
N PRO A 39 -5.40 16.50 0.79
CA PRO A 39 -5.96 15.83 -0.37
C PRO A 39 -5.64 14.35 -0.21
N VAL A 40 -6.68 13.53 -0.06
CA VAL A 40 -6.51 12.08 0.02
C VAL A 40 -6.04 11.68 -1.36
N ASN A 41 -4.73 11.46 -1.50
CA ASN A 41 -4.14 10.91 -2.71
C ASN A 41 -4.93 9.64 -3.04
N GLN A 42 -5.52 9.60 -4.23
CA GLN A 42 -6.27 8.43 -4.68
C GLN A 42 -5.32 7.46 -5.36
N LYS A 43 -5.59 6.16 -5.20
CA LYS A 43 -4.94 5.10 -5.97
C LYS A 43 -5.64 4.98 -7.31
N THR A 44 -4.92 4.65 -8.37
CA THR A 44 -5.54 4.36 -9.67
C THR A 44 -5.86 2.86 -9.75
N PRO A 45 -7.13 2.41 -9.71
CA PRO A 45 -7.46 0.99 -9.66
C PRO A 45 -6.96 0.20 -10.87
N VAL A 46 -7.08 0.80 -12.06
CA VAL A 46 -6.58 0.21 -13.31
C VAL A 46 -5.06 0.04 -13.29
N LEU A 47 -4.33 1.00 -12.71
CA LEU A 47 -2.88 0.87 -12.56
C LEU A 47 -2.54 -0.29 -11.62
N SER A 48 -3.25 -0.42 -10.49
CA SER A 48 -3.06 -1.52 -9.53
C SER A 48 -3.32 -2.89 -10.18
N LEU A 49 -4.33 -2.99 -11.04
CA LEU A 49 -4.61 -4.17 -11.85
C LEU A 49 -3.46 -4.49 -12.80
N ILE A 50 -3.02 -3.50 -13.61
CA ILE A 50 -1.94 -3.69 -14.59
C ILE A 50 -0.64 -4.10 -13.90
N LEU A 51 -0.33 -3.51 -12.75
CA LEU A 51 0.86 -3.89 -11.97
C LEU A 51 0.77 -5.35 -11.53
N SER A 52 -0.38 -5.81 -11.06
CA SER A 52 -0.59 -7.22 -10.66
C SER A 52 -0.60 -8.19 -11.83
N PHE A 53 -1.04 -7.74 -13.01
CA PHE A 53 -0.90 -8.48 -14.25
C PHE A 53 0.58 -8.66 -14.58
N LEU A 54 1.38 -7.58 -14.63
CA LEU A 54 2.80 -7.68 -14.97
C LEU A 54 3.62 -8.48 -13.95
N TRP A 55 3.25 -8.41 -12.67
CA TRP A 55 3.92 -9.12 -11.60
C TRP A 55 2.93 -9.53 -10.50
N PRO A 56 2.74 -10.84 -10.24
CA PRO A 56 1.79 -11.31 -9.23
C PRO A 56 2.01 -10.64 -7.87
N GLY A 57 0.97 -9.98 -7.36
CA GLY A 57 0.99 -9.30 -6.06
C GLY A 57 1.49 -7.85 -6.08
N LEU A 58 1.96 -7.32 -7.21
CA LEU A 58 2.57 -5.97 -7.25
C LEU A 58 1.55 -4.84 -7.07
N GLY A 59 0.32 -4.99 -7.55
CA GLY A 59 -0.74 -4.00 -7.31
C GLY A 59 -1.10 -3.86 -5.83
N GLN A 60 -1.07 -4.96 -5.07
CA GLN A 60 -1.23 -4.93 -3.62
C GLN A 60 -0.10 -4.13 -2.96
N VAL A 61 1.14 -4.27 -3.42
CA VAL A 61 2.28 -3.47 -2.92
C VAL A 61 2.10 -1.98 -3.27
N TYR A 62 1.64 -1.65 -4.49
CA TYR A 62 1.26 -0.29 -4.88
C TYR A 62 0.13 0.29 -4.00
N ASN A 63 -0.81 -0.56 -3.58
CA ASN A 63 -1.87 -0.22 -2.62
C ASN A 63 -1.36 -0.08 -1.17
N GLY A 64 -0.06 -0.28 -0.92
CA GLY A 64 0.55 -0.23 0.42
C GLY A 64 0.23 -1.46 1.29
N GLN A 65 -0.10 -2.59 0.66
CA GLN A 65 -0.51 -3.84 1.29
C GLN A 65 0.51 -4.95 1.01
N LEU A 66 1.74 -4.75 1.49
CA LEU A 66 2.87 -5.64 1.23
C LEU A 66 2.61 -7.11 1.58
N SER A 67 1.98 -7.38 2.73
CA SER A 67 1.66 -8.75 3.16
C SER A 67 0.69 -9.47 2.21
N ARG A 68 -0.29 -8.75 1.65
CA ARG A 68 -1.19 -9.31 0.63
C ARG A 68 -0.47 -9.58 -0.68
N GLY A 69 0.45 -8.69 -1.08
CA GLY A 69 1.32 -8.90 -2.22
C GLY A 69 2.09 -10.21 -2.12
N PHE A 70 2.75 -10.46 -0.98
CA PHE A 70 3.44 -11.73 -0.73
C PHE A 70 2.48 -12.94 -0.71
N GLY A 71 1.28 -12.80 -0.16
CA GLY A 71 0.27 -13.86 -0.18
C GLY A 71 -0.09 -14.29 -1.62
N ILE A 72 -0.31 -13.33 -2.52
CA ILE A 72 -0.57 -13.60 -3.94
C ILE A 72 0.66 -14.19 -4.62
N LEU A 73 1.86 -13.64 -4.39
CA LEU A 73 3.09 -14.10 -5.02
C LEU A 73 3.44 -15.55 -4.63
N ILE A 74 3.36 -15.87 -3.34
CA ILE A 74 3.62 -17.21 -2.81
C ILE A 74 2.54 -18.17 -3.33
N GLY A 75 1.26 -17.78 -3.26
CA GLY A 75 0.16 -18.58 -3.78
C GLY A 75 0.28 -18.87 -5.28
N TYR A 76 0.75 -17.90 -6.07
CA TYR A 76 1.03 -18.06 -7.49
C TYR A 76 2.12 -19.09 -7.75
N TRP A 77 3.27 -18.99 -7.07
CA TRP A 77 4.37 -19.94 -7.22
C TRP A 77 3.98 -21.35 -6.78
N ILE A 78 3.37 -21.49 -5.59
CA ILE A 78 2.85 -22.79 -5.12
C ILE A 78 1.87 -23.36 -6.14
N GLY A 79 0.95 -22.53 -6.62
CA GLY A 79 -0.01 -22.90 -7.66
C GLY A 79 0.71 -23.47 -8.87
N ILE A 80 1.54 -22.69 -9.54
CA ILE A 80 2.28 -23.12 -10.75
C ILE A 80 3.12 -24.38 -10.53
N PHE A 81 3.80 -24.51 -9.38
CA PHE A 81 4.66 -25.66 -9.11
C PHE A 81 3.89 -26.96 -8.82
N ILE A 82 2.69 -26.88 -8.25
CA ILE A 82 1.83 -28.05 -8.06
C ILE A 82 1.09 -28.36 -9.37
N PHE A 83 0.38 -27.36 -9.93
CA PHE A 83 -0.32 -27.45 -11.22
C PHE A 83 -0.49 -26.05 -11.85
N ILE A 84 -0.30 -25.95 -13.17
CA ILE A 84 -0.40 -24.67 -13.90
C ILE A 84 -1.74 -23.95 -13.65
N ILE A 85 -2.87 -24.69 -13.65
CA ILE A 85 -4.22 -24.11 -13.55
C ILE A 85 -4.43 -23.35 -12.21
N PRO A 86 -4.20 -23.95 -11.03
CA PRO A 86 -4.22 -23.23 -9.75
C PRO A 86 -3.38 -21.94 -9.74
N GLY A 87 -2.19 -21.97 -10.34
CA GLY A 87 -1.33 -20.77 -10.44
C GLY A 87 -2.01 -19.64 -11.22
N ILE A 88 -2.59 -19.96 -12.38
CA ILE A 88 -3.34 -18.99 -13.20
C ILE A 88 -4.55 -18.45 -12.44
N VAL A 89 -5.29 -19.30 -11.71
CA VAL A 89 -6.45 -18.88 -10.91
C VAL A 89 -6.04 -17.87 -9.82
N VAL A 90 -4.96 -18.15 -9.09
CA VAL A 90 -4.44 -17.22 -8.05
C VAL A 90 -3.96 -15.91 -8.68
N TRP A 91 -3.35 -15.96 -9.86
CA TRP A 91 -2.89 -14.75 -10.56
C TRP A 91 -4.06 -13.85 -10.99
N ILE A 92 -5.10 -14.41 -11.60
CA ILE A 92 -6.32 -13.68 -11.98
C ILE A 92 -7.02 -13.13 -10.73
N PHE A 93 -7.12 -13.93 -9.67
CA PHE A 93 -7.65 -13.46 -8.38
C PHE A 93 -6.83 -12.28 -7.84
N GLY A 94 -5.50 -12.34 -7.93
CA GLY A 94 -4.60 -11.26 -7.53
C GLY A 94 -4.84 -9.95 -8.28
N MET A 95 -5.12 -10.00 -9.59
CA MET A 95 -5.49 -8.82 -10.38
C MET A 95 -6.80 -8.18 -9.88
N TYR A 96 -7.82 -9.01 -9.66
CA TYR A 96 -9.12 -8.55 -9.15
C TYR A 96 -9.01 -7.98 -7.73
N ASP A 97 -8.29 -8.64 -6.83
CA ASP A 97 -8.04 -8.16 -5.47
C ASP A 97 -7.31 -6.81 -5.48
N ALA A 98 -6.28 -6.65 -6.31
CA ALA A 98 -5.55 -5.38 -6.41
C ALA A 98 -6.45 -4.22 -6.87
N TYR A 99 -7.28 -4.45 -7.89
CA TYR A 99 -8.25 -3.47 -8.38
C TYR A 99 -9.23 -3.07 -7.28
N THR A 100 -9.90 -4.05 -6.68
CA THR A 100 -10.94 -3.79 -5.67
C THR A 100 -10.36 -3.15 -4.42
N GLN A 101 -9.15 -3.52 -4.01
CA GLN A 101 -8.48 -2.89 -2.88
C GLN A 101 -8.13 -1.42 -3.14
N ALA A 102 -7.76 -1.06 -4.37
CA ALA A 102 -7.54 0.33 -4.74
C ALA A 102 -8.85 1.14 -4.68
N GLU A 103 -9.97 0.57 -5.14
CA GLU A 103 -11.29 1.21 -4.99
C GLU A 103 -11.69 1.40 -3.53
N LYS A 104 -11.48 0.38 -2.69
CA LYS A 104 -11.77 0.47 -1.25
C LYS A 104 -10.93 1.55 -0.55
N ILE A 105 -9.67 1.71 -0.96
CA ILE A 105 -8.81 2.81 -0.47
C ILE A 105 -9.40 4.16 -0.87
N ASN A 106 -9.82 4.32 -2.13
CA ASN A 106 -10.40 5.57 -2.62
C ASN A 106 -11.75 5.91 -1.95
N LYS A 107 -12.53 4.88 -1.58
CA LYS A 107 -13.78 5.01 -0.82
C LYS A 107 -13.57 5.27 0.67
N GLY A 108 -12.33 5.19 1.17
CA GLY A 108 -12.01 5.35 2.59
C GLY A 108 -12.35 4.12 3.45
N GLU A 109 -12.69 2.98 2.85
CA GLU A 109 -12.95 1.72 3.56
C GLU A 109 -11.65 1.08 4.10
N VAL A 110 -10.53 1.38 3.44
CA VAL A 110 -9.19 0.90 3.80
C VAL A 110 -8.27 2.12 3.93
N PRO A 111 -7.43 2.19 4.98
CA PRO A 111 -6.55 3.33 5.18
C PRO A 111 -5.56 3.46 4.03
N TYR A 112 -5.45 4.66 3.50
CA TYR A 112 -4.45 5.00 2.50
C TYR A 112 -3.04 4.84 3.08
N LYS A 113 -2.17 4.14 2.33
CA LYS A 113 -0.75 4.03 2.61
C LYS A 113 0.05 4.42 1.36
N GLU A 114 1.06 5.25 1.56
CA GLU A 114 2.01 5.61 0.50
C GLU A 114 2.81 4.37 0.10
N ALA A 115 2.95 4.15 -1.21
CA ALA A 115 3.76 3.04 -1.71
C ALA A 115 5.23 3.42 -1.59
N LYS A 116 6.02 2.66 -0.83
CA LYS A 116 7.44 2.96 -0.68
C LYS A 116 8.24 2.29 -1.79
N ALA A 117 9.10 3.07 -2.45
CA ALA A 117 9.93 2.58 -3.55
C ALA A 117 10.83 1.40 -3.14
N ASN A 118 11.33 1.37 -1.91
CA ASN A 118 12.13 0.26 -1.40
C ASN A 118 11.32 -1.03 -1.23
N GLU A 119 10.06 -0.94 -0.79
CA GLU A 119 9.16 -2.09 -0.69
C GLU A 119 8.84 -2.66 -2.09
N ILE A 120 8.56 -1.78 -3.06
CA ILE A 120 8.34 -2.18 -4.46
C ILE A 120 9.60 -2.85 -5.03
N ALA A 121 10.75 -2.20 -4.90
CA ALA A 121 12.01 -2.71 -5.44
C ALA A 121 12.39 -4.05 -4.82
N ALA A 122 12.29 -4.19 -3.49
CA ALA A 122 12.56 -5.44 -2.80
C ALA A 122 11.60 -6.56 -3.24
N PHE A 123 10.33 -6.25 -3.49
CA PHE A 123 9.34 -7.22 -3.92
C PHE A 123 9.59 -7.78 -5.34
N ILE A 124 10.17 -6.97 -6.22
CA ILE A 124 10.55 -7.38 -7.58
C ILE A 124 11.92 -8.08 -7.57
N VAL A 125 12.92 -7.43 -6.97
CA VAL A 125 14.33 -7.86 -7.04
C VAL A 125 14.58 -9.07 -6.13
N GLY A 126 13.92 -9.17 -4.98
CA GLY A 126 14.10 -10.26 -4.02
C GLY A 126 13.89 -11.65 -4.65
N PRO A 127 12.75 -11.93 -5.29
CA PRO A 127 12.51 -13.19 -5.98
C PRO A 127 13.51 -13.48 -7.10
N LEU A 128 13.95 -12.46 -7.86
CA LEU A 128 14.94 -12.63 -8.93
C LEU A 128 16.32 -13.02 -8.37
N ILE A 129 16.77 -12.37 -7.30
CA ILE A 129 18.01 -12.72 -6.61
C ILE A 129 17.92 -14.14 -6.06
N ALA A 130 16.80 -14.50 -5.41
CA ALA A 130 16.61 -15.83 -4.87
C ALA A 130 16.70 -16.91 -5.97
N ILE A 131 16.04 -16.70 -7.11
CA ILE A 131 16.11 -17.61 -8.27
C ILE A 131 17.54 -17.69 -8.81
N PHE A 132 18.23 -16.56 -8.98
CA PHE A 132 19.61 -16.54 -9.44
C PHE A 132 20.54 -17.35 -8.51
N LEU A 133 20.44 -17.16 -7.20
CA LEU A 133 21.23 -17.90 -6.22
C LEU A 133 20.93 -19.41 -6.29
N LEU A 134 19.66 -19.80 -6.36
CA LEU A 134 19.27 -21.21 -6.48
C LEU A 134 19.87 -21.86 -7.75
N LEU A 135 19.81 -21.16 -8.88
CA LEU A 135 20.39 -21.64 -10.13
C LEU A 135 21.92 -21.71 -10.04
N PHE A 136 22.57 -20.69 -9.49
CA PHE A 136 24.02 -20.67 -9.29
C PHE A 136 24.47 -21.87 -8.45
N PHE A 137 23.80 -22.12 -7.31
CA PHE A 137 24.10 -23.28 -6.47
C PHE A 137 23.84 -24.60 -7.18
N TYR A 138 22.73 -24.71 -7.93
CA TYR A 138 22.44 -25.91 -8.73
C TYR A 138 23.57 -26.19 -9.74
N PHE A 139 24.00 -25.20 -10.51
CA PHE A 139 25.10 -25.37 -11.48
C PHE A 139 26.43 -25.64 -10.80
N PHE A 140 26.74 -24.95 -9.70
CA PHE A 140 27.96 -25.18 -8.93
C PHE A 140 28.04 -26.62 -8.42
N ILE A 141 26.96 -27.15 -7.85
CA ILE A 141 26.88 -28.52 -7.36
C ILE A 141 27.07 -29.52 -8.50
N ASN A 142 26.34 -29.34 -9.61
CA ASN A 142 26.45 -30.23 -10.76
C ASN A 142 27.87 -30.21 -11.37
N TYR A 143 28.48 -29.03 -11.48
CA TYR A 143 29.86 -28.87 -11.91
C TYR A 143 30.81 -29.64 -10.97
N TYR A 144 30.67 -29.46 -9.66
CA TYR A 144 31.50 -30.15 -8.67
C TYR A 144 31.39 -31.68 -8.79
N TYR A 145 30.19 -32.23 -8.95
CA TYR A 145 29.97 -33.67 -9.13
C TYR A 145 30.50 -34.22 -10.46
N TYR A 146 30.59 -33.41 -11.52
CA TYR A 146 31.08 -33.86 -12.83
C TYR A 146 32.61 -34.00 -12.88
N TYR A 147 33.35 -33.24 -12.06
CA TYR A 147 34.82 -33.19 -12.08
C TYR A 147 35.49 -33.97 -10.93
N MET A 148 34.73 -34.58 -10.03
CA MET A 148 35.19 -35.49 -8.97
C MET A 148 34.93 -36.94 -9.37
#